data_AF-A0A4Q2S483-F1
#
_entry.id   AF-A0A4Q2S483-F1
#
_cell.length_a   1.000
_cell.length_b   1.000
_cell.length_c   1.000
_cell.angle_alpha   90.00
_cell.angle_beta   90.00
_cell.angle_gamma   90.00
#
_symmetry.space_group_name_H-M   'P 1'
#
loop_
_entity.id
_entity.type
_entity.pdbx_description
1 polymer ?
#
loop_
_entity_poly.entity_id
_entity_poly.type
_entity_poly.pdbx_seq_one_letter_code
_entity_poly.pdbx_strand_id
1 'polypeptide(L)'
;MTGKQTKVPNLREWADTVSARAFDPAWIDLYTLQQYDPVLSALGWRSTFRTSARTEDRLRTMDRHVAAIFFFLFLLPVIAVTGTLGGSDLATHTEFAGLDAGVGVPLVAIVFTLSLPGPLLELRRCVLHRGRVTYIEIAGFCVTLFASAATLAGMSSNWDVDVLRLALPSVPVWASLVLTATTLGAITVATSRQGPAAPDHFRRSGDPDLVRARELLARLAPGERDHLAQARGRAISTLRDRGLLTLEQAVQLSDLALGESMSLLDTRRKAS
;
A
#
# COMPACT_ATOMS: atom_id res chain seq x y z
N MET A 1 14.30 -3.86 24.51
CA MET A 1 14.26 -2.98 23.33
C MET A 1 13.26 -1.88 23.60
N THR A 2 13.74 -0.68 23.93
CA THR A 2 12.92 0.51 24.18
C THR A 2 12.23 0.92 22.88
N GLY A 3 10.91 0.74 22.82
CA GLY A 3 10.11 1.22 21.70
C GLY A 3 10.26 2.73 21.60
N LYS A 4 10.99 3.20 20.58
CA LYS A 4 11.00 4.61 20.19
C LYS A 4 9.54 4.96 19.91
N GLN A 5 8.90 5.71 20.80
CA GLN A 5 7.71 6.45 20.44
C GLN A 5 8.11 7.30 19.23
N THR A 6 7.60 6.95 18.05
CA THR A 6 7.73 7.79 16.86
C THR A 6 6.98 9.08 17.15
N LYS A 7 7.72 10.07 17.65
CA LYS A 7 7.24 11.44 17.84
C LYS A 7 6.74 11.93 16.47
N VAL A 8 5.47 12.30 16.38
CA VAL A 8 4.92 12.91 15.17
C VAL A 8 5.69 14.21 14.94
N PRO A 9 6.27 14.41 13.75
CA PRO A 9 7.01 15.63 13.48
C PRO A 9 6.05 16.81 13.53
N ASN A 10 6.42 17.87 14.25
CA ASN A 10 5.68 19.12 14.15
C ASN A 10 5.78 19.69 12.72
N LEU A 11 4.92 20.66 12.35
CA LEU A 11 4.90 21.24 10.99
C LEU A 11 6.30 21.64 10.49
N ARG A 12 7.13 22.20 11.37
CA ARG A 12 8.51 22.59 11.05
C ARG A 12 9.40 21.37 10.80
N GLU A 13 9.43 20.42 11.74
CA GLU A 13 10.17 19.16 11.63
C GLU A 13 9.77 18.38 10.36
N TRP A 14 8.48 18.36 10.02
CA TRP A 14 7.99 17.74 8.79
C TRP A 14 8.45 18.52 7.54
N ALA A 15 8.27 19.84 7.52
CA ALA A 15 8.70 20.67 6.39
C ALA A 15 10.20 20.60 6.13
N ASP A 16 11.01 20.37 7.17
CA ASP A 16 12.47 20.19 7.07
C ASP A 16 12.87 18.78 6.58
N THR A 17 12.06 17.75 6.86
CA THR A 17 12.43 16.34 6.64
C THR A 17 11.68 15.63 5.50
N VAL A 18 10.54 16.18 5.03
CA VAL A 18 9.73 15.55 3.98
C VAL A 18 10.53 15.40 2.69
N SER A 19 10.41 14.25 2.02
CA SER A 19 11.09 13.97 0.76
C SER A 19 10.19 14.33 -0.43
N ALA A 20 10.78 14.67 -1.59
CA ALA A 20 10.03 15.01 -2.80
C ALA A 20 9.05 13.91 -3.25
N ARG A 21 9.38 12.63 -3.00
CA ARG A 21 8.51 11.48 -3.34
C ARG A 21 7.31 11.34 -2.42
N ALA A 22 7.40 11.89 -1.21
CA ALA A 22 6.37 11.83 -0.18
C ALA A 22 5.87 13.23 0.18
N PHE A 23 5.81 14.13 -0.81
CA PHE A 23 5.32 15.49 -0.62
C PHE A 23 4.05 15.70 -1.45
N ASP A 24 2.98 16.14 -0.79
CA ASP A 24 1.83 16.75 -1.43
C ASP A 24 1.58 18.12 -0.77
N PRO A 25 1.44 19.21 -1.57
CA PRO A 25 1.12 20.54 -1.06
C PRO A 25 -0.09 20.59 -0.12
N ALA A 26 -1.08 19.73 -0.32
CA ALA A 26 -2.27 19.70 0.53
C ALA A 26 -1.98 19.21 1.96
N TRP A 27 -0.89 18.48 2.18
CA TRP A 27 -0.57 17.98 3.52
C TRP A 27 -0.09 19.08 4.47
N ILE A 28 0.29 20.26 3.95
CA ILE A 28 0.70 21.41 4.77
C ILE A 28 -0.40 21.76 5.78
N ASP A 29 -1.67 21.75 5.38
CA ASP A 29 -2.77 22.06 6.29
C ASP A 29 -3.04 20.95 7.30
N LEU A 30 -2.76 19.68 6.97
CA LEU A 30 -2.87 18.57 7.93
C LEU A 30 -1.88 18.75 9.09
N TYR A 31 -0.62 19.07 8.79
CA TYR A 31 0.41 19.31 9.81
C TYR A 31 0.20 20.65 10.53
N THR A 32 -0.37 21.65 9.86
CA THR A 32 -0.72 22.93 10.51
C THR A 32 -1.85 22.73 11.52
N LEU A 33 -2.88 21.96 11.16
CA LEU A 33 -4.07 21.72 11.98
C LEU A 33 -3.97 20.48 12.87
N GLN A 34 -2.77 19.89 13.01
CA GLN A 34 -2.55 18.63 13.72
C GLN A 34 -3.05 18.63 15.18
N GLN A 35 -3.10 19.81 15.82
CA GLN A 35 -3.54 19.98 17.21
C GLN A 35 -5.06 20.17 17.34
N TYR A 36 -5.76 20.40 16.22
CA TYR A 36 -7.19 20.73 16.18
C TYR A 36 -8.00 19.57 15.59
N ASP A 37 -8.10 18.47 16.36
CA ASP A 37 -8.84 17.26 15.96
C ASP A 37 -10.27 17.52 15.42
N PRO A 38 -11.07 18.46 15.98
CA PRO A 38 -12.39 18.76 15.42
C PRO A 38 -12.32 19.29 13.98
N VAL A 39 -11.36 20.17 13.69
CA VAL A 39 -11.16 20.74 12.35
C VAL A 39 -10.68 19.66 11.39
N LEU A 40 -9.71 18.83 11.80
CA LEU A 40 -9.26 17.70 11.00
C LEU A 40 -10.41 16.74 10.68
N SER A 41 -11.24 16.42 11.68
CA SER A 41 -12.37 15.50 11.51
C SER A 41 -13.39 16.05 10.52
N ALA A 42 -13.64 17.36 10.53
CA ALA A 42 -14.49 18.04 9.55
C ALA A 42 -13.86 18.02 8.16
N LEU A 43 -12.53 18.11 8.05
CA LEU A 43 -11.80 17.91 6.79
C LEU A 43 -11.77 16.43 6.33
N GLY A 44 -12.39 15.50 7.08
CA GLY A 44 -12.42 14.08 6.75
C GLY A 44 -11.15 13.33 7.17
N TRP A 45 -10.36 13.90 8.08
CA TRP A 45 -9.09 13.35 8.57
C TRP A 45 -9.07 13.17 10.09
N ARG A 46 -8.30 12.21 10.56
CA ARG A 46 -8.04 11.99 11.98
C ARG A 46 -6.55 11.78 12.19
N SER A 47 -6.00 12.43 13.20
CA SER A 47 -4.65 12.14 13.66
C SER A 47 -4.61 10.72 14.24
N THR A 48 -3.66 9.88 13.81
CA THR A 48 -3.51 8.53 14.39
C THR A 48 -2.93 8.58 15.81
N PHE A 49 -2.46 9.76 16.24
CA PHE A 49 -1.80 10.04 17.53
C PHE A 49 -2.64 9.70 18.78
N ARG A 50 -3.97 9.86 18.77
CA ARG A 50 -4.80 9.68 19.97
C ARG A 50 -5.48 8.31 20.10
N THR A 51 -5.62 7.57 18.99
CA THR A 51 -6.22 6.23 19.01
C THR A 51 -5.17 5.15 19.30
N SER A 52 -4.69 5.14 20.55
CA SER A 52 -4.17 3.97 21.25
C SER A 52 -3.02 3.20 20.57
N ALA A 53 -1.82 3.36 21.14
CA ALA A 53 -0.70 2.41 21.01
C ALA A 53 -1.12 0.93 21.22
N ARG A 54 -2.26 0.67 21.89
CA ARG A 54 -2.81 -0.67 22.16
C ARG A 54 -3.55 -1.32 20.98
N THR A 55 -4.16 -0.53 20.08
CA THR A 55 -4.88 -1.04 18.90
C THR A 55 -3.94 -1.14 17.70
N GLU A 56 -2.98 -0.22 17.58
CA GLU A 56 -1.91 -0.29 16.57
C GLU A 56 -0.92 -1.43 16.82
N ASP A 57 -0.55 -1.73 18.08
CA ASP A 57 0.30 -2.91 18.35
C ASP A 57 -0.42 -4.22 18.01
N ARG A 58 -1.73 -4.30 18.27
CA ARG A 58 -2.52 -5.50 17.93
C ARG A 58 -2.65 -5.65 16.42
N LEU A 59 -2.88 -4.55 15.69
CA LEU A 59 -2.92 -4.55 14.23
C LEU A 59 -1.55 -4.82 13.61
N ARG A 60 -0.44 -4.27 14.15
CA ARG A 60 0.93 -4.53 13.68
C ARG A 60 1.40 -5.95 13.96
N THR A 61 1.06 -6.52 15.11
CA THR A 61 1.41 -7.90 15.45
C THR A 61 0.61 -8.87 14.58
N MET A 62 -0.67 -8.56 14.33
CA MET A 62 -1.50 -9.34 13.41
C MET A 62 -1.00 -9.21 11.96
N ASP A 63 -0.64 -8.00 11.50
CA ASP A 63 -0.02 -7.76 10.19
C ASP A 63 1.30 -8.53 10.02
N ARG A 64 2.10 -8.66 11.09
CA ARG A 64 3.39 -9.36 11.02
C ARG A 64 3.21 -10.89 10.92
N HIS A 65 2.24 -11.47 11.63
CA HIS A 65 1.89 -12.89 11.48
C HIS A 65 1.22 -13.18 10.15
N VAL A 66 0.36 -12.28 9.70
CA VAL A 66 -0.31 -12.35 8.40
C VAL A 66 0.71 -12.24 7.28
N ALA A 67 1.67 -11.31 7.34
CA ALA A 67 2.78 -11.19 6.38
C ALA A 67 3.68 -12.44 6.35
N ALA A 68 3.94 -13.08 7.49
CA ALA A 68 4.68 -14.33 7.53
C ALA A 68 3.92 -15.47 6.85
N ILE A 69 2.62 -15.63 7.13
CA ILE A 69 1.76 -16.61 6.46
C ILE A 69 1.70 -16.33 4.95
N PHE A 70 1.59 -15.05 4.56
CA PHE A 70 1.64 -14.65 3.16
C PHE A 70 2.95 -15.03 2.50
N PHE A 71 4.09 -14.75 3.14
CA PHE A 71 5.40 -15.13 2.61
C PHE A 71 5.46 -16.64 2.30
N PHE A 72 4.96 -17.49 3.19
CA PHE A 72 4.89 -18.93 2.95
C PHE A 72 3.95 -19.30 1.80
N LEU A 73 2.78 -18.66 1.68
CA LEU A 73 1.81 -18.90 0.60
C LEU A 73 2.34 -18.49 -0.78
N PHE A 74 3.15 -17.44 -0.85
CA PHE A 74 3.81 -16.97 -2.08
C PHE A 74 5.10 -17.75 -2.42
N LEU A 75 5.75 -18.36 -1.42
CA LEU A 75 6.95 -19.19 -1.63
C LEU A 75 6.60 -20.61 -2.11
N LEU A 76 5.45 -21.13 -1.73
CA LEU A 76 4.97 -22.46 -2.12
C LEU A 76 5.02 -22.71 -3.65
N PRO A 77 4.49 -21.82 -4.52
CA PRO A 77 4.64 -21.93 -5.97
C PRO A 77 6.10 -22.02 -6.46
N VAL A 78 7.05 -21.36 -5.78
CA VAL A 78 8.48 -21.41 -6.15
C VAL A 78 9.05 -22.82 -5.91
N ILE A 79 8.61 -23.49 -4.84
CA ILE A 79 9.00 -24.88 -4.55
C ILE A 79 8.46 -25.81 -5.66
N ALA A 80 7.24 -25.58 -6.15
CA ALA A 80 6.68 -26.35 -7.26
C ALA A 80 7.46 -26.16 -8.57
N VAL A 81 7.99 -24.96 -8.83
CA VAL A 81 8.89 -24.70 -9.97
C VAL A 81 10.17 -25.53 -9.88
N THR A 82 10.79 -25.58 -8.69
CA THR A 82 12.01 -26.39 -8.49
C THR A 82 11.77 -27.89 -8.72
N GLY A 83 10.58 -28.39 -8.35
CA GLY A 83 10.21 -29.79 -8.58
C GLY A 83 9.82 -30.12 -10.03
N THR A 84 9.37 -29.13 -10.81
CA THR A 84 8.92 -29.31 -12.21
C THR A 84 10.04 -29.09 -13.22
N LEU A 85 10.89 -28.08 -13.02
CA LEU A 85 11.98 -27.75 -13.95
C LEU A 85 13.26 -28.56 -13.70
N GLY A 86 13.30 -29.40 -12.67
CA GLY A 86 14.40 -30.35 -12.44
C GLY A 86 15.78 -29.69 -12.43
N GLY A 87 16.07 -28.83 -11.45
CA GLY A 87 17.44 -28.43 -11.06
C GLY A 87 18.41 -27.89 -12.13
N SER A 88 18.02 -27.73 -13.40
CA SER A 88 19.01 -27.59 -14.48
C SER A 88 19.48 -26.16 -14.73
N ASP A 89 18.75 -25.14 -14.27
CA ASP A 89 19.03 -23.76 -14.74
C ASP A 89 19.22 -22.67 -13.68
N LEU A 90 19.08 -22.91 -12.37
CA LEU A 90 19.08 -21.76 -11.44
C LEU A 90 19.98 -21.73 -10.20
N ALA A 91 20.65 -22.82 -9.81
CA ALA A 91 21.86 -22.77 -8.98
C ALA A 91 22.15 -24.17 -8.42
N THR A 92 23.45 -24.48 -8.34
CA THR A 92 24.09 -25.62 -7.64
C THR A 92 24.20 -26.94 -8.43
N HIS A 93 25.45 -27.40 -8.55
CA HIS A 93 25.92 -28.63 -9.18
C HIS A 93 25.47 -29.93 -8.48
N THR A 94 24.19 -30.02 -8.13
CA THR A 94 23.57 -31.27 -7.69
C THR A 94 22.49 -31.59 -8.70
N GLU A 95 22.75 -32.55 -9.58
CA GLU A 95 21.75 -33.12 -10.49
C GLU A 95 20.64 -33.74 -9.65
N PHE A 96 19.63 -32.93 -9.32
CA PHE A 96 18.41 -33.41 -8.72
C PHE A 96 17.61 -34.04 -9.86
N ALA A 97 17.59 -35.37 -9.93
CA ALA A 97 16.64 -36.07 -10.78
C ALA A 97 15.24 -35.59 -10.37
N GLY A 98 14.55 -34.91 -11.28
CA GLY A 98 13.23 -34.33 -11.02
C GLY A 98 12.26 -35.38 -10.45
N LEU A 99 11.20 -34.92 -9.79
CA LEU A 99 10.17 -35.82 -9.28
C LEU A 99 9.53 -36.60 -10.44
N ASP A 100 9.35 -37.91 -10.26
CA ASP A 100 8.57 -38.73 -11.19
C ASP A 100 7.14 -38.18 -11.31
N ALA A 101 6.55 -38.30 -12.49
CA ALA A 101 5.23 -37.74 -12.79
C ALA A 101 4.15 -38.24 -11.80
N GLY A 102 4.26 -39.49 -11.33
CA GLY A 102 3.33 -40.07 -10.36
C GLY A 102 3.30 -39.38 -9.00
N VAL A 103 4.38 -38.67 -8.62
CA VAL A 103 4.51 -37.95 -7.34
C VAL A 103 4.57 -36.44 -7.55
N GLY A 104 5.26 -35.98 -8.59
CA GLY A 104 5.45 -34.56 -8.90
C GLY A 104 4.15 -33.85 -9.26
N VAL A 105 3.33 -34.44 -10.14
CA VAL A 105 2.05 -33.87 -10.57
C VAL A 105 1.08 -33.64 -9.40
N PRO A 106 0.77 -34.63 -8.53
CA PRO A 106 -0.12 -34.40 -7.39
C PRO A 106 0.47 -33.44 -6.35
N LEU A 107 1.79 -33.47 -6.13
CA LEU A 107 2.44 -32.53 -5.22
C LEU A 107 2.27 -31.08 -5.70
N VAL A 108 2.53 -30.82 -6.98
CA VAL A 108 2.33 -29.49 -7.60
C VAL A 108 0.89 -29.04 -7.47
N ALA A 109 -0.07 -29.93 -7.77
CA ALA A 109 -1.49 -29.63 -7.64
C ALA A 109 -1.87 -29.22 -6.20
N ILE A 110 -1.36 -29.93 -5.19
CA ILE A 110 -1.60 -29.61 -3.77
C ILE A 110 -0.98 -28.26 -3.41
N VAL A 111 0.28 -28.03 -3.79
CA VAL A 111 1.01 -26.80 -3.49
C VAL A 111 0.30 -25.57 -4.06
N PHE A 112 -0.19 -25.64 -5.31
CA PHE A 112 -0.95 -24.55 -5.92
C PHE A 112 -2.36 -24.39 -5.33
N THR A 113 -3.01 -25.49 -4.91
CA THR A 113 -4.29 -25.42 -4.20
C THR A 113 -4.14 -24.68 -2.87
N LEU A 114 -3.06 -24.97 -2.13
CA LEU A 114 -2.76 -24.31 -0.86
C LEU A 114 -2.39 -22.84 -1.02
N SER A 115 -1.92 -22.39 -2.19
CA SER A 115 -1.57 -20.98 -2.44
C SER A 115 -2.76 -20.10 -2.83
N LEU A 116 -3.89 -20.67 -3.27
CA LEU A 116 -5.11 -19.94 -3.67
C LEU A 116 -5.65 -18.93 -2.65
N PRO A 117 -5.64 -19.20 -1.32
CA PRO A 117 -6.12 -18.23 -0.35
C PRO A 117 -5.30 -16.93 -0.31
N GLY A 118 -4.02 -16.96 -0.72
CA GLY A 118 -3.12 -15.81 -0.65
C GLY A 118 -3.65 -14.59 -1.41
N PRO A 119 -3.85 -14.66 -2.74
CA PRO A 119 -4.41 -13.57 -3.52
C PRO A 119 -5.77 -13.07 -3.00
N LEU A 120 -6.68 -13.98 -2.60
CA LEU A 120 -8.01 -13.60 -2.11
C LEU A 120 -7.95 -12.80 -0.81
N LEU A 121 -7.08 -13.19 0.12
CA LEU A 121 -6.91 -12.48 1.38
C LEU A 121 -6.31 -11.09 1.17
N GLU A 122 -5.38 -10.93 0.23
CA GLU A 122 -4.83 -9.61 -0.12
C GLU A 122 -5.85 -8.72 -0.83
N LEU A 123 -6.63 -9.29 -1.75
CA LEU A 123 -7.73 -8.55 -2.38
C LEU A 123 -8.72 -8.06 -1.31
N ARG A 124 -9.11 -8.96 -0.39
CA ARG A 124 -10.00 -8.62 0.72
C ARG A 124 -9.40 -7.54 1.61
N ARG A 125 -8.11 -7.62 1.95
CA ARG A 125 -7.41 -6.61 2.75
C ARG A 125 -7.38 -5.26 2.06
N CYS A 126 -7.02 -5.23 0.77
CA CYS A 126 -7.00 -4.01 -0.03
C CYS A 126 -8.40 -3.37 -0.12
N VAL A 127 -9.44 -4.17 -0.38
CA VAL A 127 -10.84 -3.71 -0.50
C VAL A 127 -11.39 -3.24 0.85
N LEU A 128 -11.23 -4.00 1.93
CA LEU A 128 -11.83 -3.69 3.23
C LEU A 128 -11.08 -2.59 3.99
N HIS A 129 -9.76 -2.60 3.94
CA HIS A 129 -8.95 -1.66 4.74
C HIS A 129 -8.51 -0.43 3.97
N ARG A 130 -8.87 -0.30 2.68
CA ARG A 130 -8.32 0.72 1.76
C ARG A 130 -6.80 0.80 1.88
N GLY A 131 -6.17 -0.35 2.13
CA GLY A 131 -4.74 -0.47 2.33
C GLY A 131 -4.04 -0.35 0.98
N ARG A 132 -2.91 0.36 0.96
CA ARG A 132 -2.02 0.33 -0.18
C ARG A 132 -1.25 -0.98 -0.18
N VAL A 133 -0.99 -1.47 -1.38
CA VAL A 133 -0.16 -2.66 -1.56
C VAL A 133 1.30 -2.26 -1.50
N THR A 134 2.05 -3.02 -0.70
CA THR A 134 3.48 -2.80 -0.46
C THR A 134 4.29 -3.34 -1.65
N TYR A 135 5.47 -2.79 -1.92
CA TYR A 135 6.35 -3.30 -3.00
C TYR A 135 6.63 -4.81 -2.87
N ILE A 136 6.76 -5.30 -1.63
CA ILE A 136 6.95 -6.73 -1.33
C ILE A 136 5.76 -7.58 -1.78
N GLU A 137 4.54 -7.07 -1.60
CA GLU A 137 3.31 -7.77 -2.00
C GLU A 137 3.21 -7.83 -3.54
N ILE A 138 3.52 -6.72 -4.24
CA ILE A 138 3.60 -6.71 -5.71
C ILE A 138 4.64 -7.72 -6.21
N ALA A 139 5.82 -7.74 -5.60
CA ALA A 139 6.85 -8.73 -5.93
C ALA A 139 6.35 -10.16 -5.71
N GLY A 140 5.60 -10.42 -4.63
CA GLY A 140 4.94 -11.71 -4.38
C GLY A 140 3.99 -12.10 -5.51
N PHE A 141 3.10 -11.21 -5.93
CA PHE A 141 2.20 -11.45 -7.08
C PHE A 141 2.98 -11.80 -8.35
N CYS A 142 4.03 -11.03 -8.68
CA CYS A 142 4.87 -11.29 -9.85
C CYS A 142 5.57 -12.65 -9.78
N VAL A 143 6.10 -13.02 -8.61
CA VAL A 143 6.74 -14.32 -8.38
C VAL A 143 5.73 -15.46 -8.56
N THR A 144 4.52 -15.35 -8.01
CA THR A 144 3.48 -16.38 -8.20
C THR A 144 3.03 -16.49 -9.65
N LEU A 145 2.90 -15.38 -10.38
CA LEU A 145 2.57 -15.40 -11.80
C LEU A 145 3.64 -16.14 -12.61
N PHE A 146 4.91 -15.77 -12.39
CA PHE A 146 6.04 -16.43 -13.03
C PHE A 146 6.10 -17.92 -12.68
N ALA A 147 5.95 -18.25 -11.39
CA ALA A 147 5.99 -19.63 -10.92
C ALA A 147 4.85 -20.47 -11.49
N SER A 148 3.64 -19.92 -11.60
CA SER A 148 2.50 -20.61 -12.21
C SER A 148 2.74 -20.89 -13.69
N ALA A 149 3.24 -19.90 -14.45
CA ALA A 149 3.55 -20.06 -15.87
C ALA A 149 4.68 -21.07 -16.10
N ALA A 150 5.76 -20.98 -15.33
CA ALA A 150 6.89 -21.90 -15.39
C ALA A 150 6.48 -23.34 -15.03
N THR A 151 5.62 -23.50 -14.02
CA THR A 151 5.07 -24.80 -13.62
C THR A 151 4.21 -25.39 -14.74
N LEU A 152 3.31 -24.62 -15.37
CA LEU A 152 2.51 -25.10 -16.51
C LEU A 152 3.40 -25.54 -17.68
N ALA A 153 4.45 -24.78 -17.99
CA ALA A 153 5.42 -25.15 -19.01
C ALA A 153 6.14 -26.46 -18.65
N GLY A 154 6.63 -26.60 -17.41
CA GLY A 154 7.29 -27.81 -16.93
C GLY A 154 6.37 -29.03 -16.90
N MET A 155 5.10 -28.87 -16.50
CA MET A 155 4.11 -29.95 -16.54
C MET A 155 3.86 -30.44 -17.97
N SER A 156 3.85 -29.53 -18.95
CA SER A 156 3.69 -29.87 -20.35
C SER A 156 4.94 -30.52 -20.95
N SER A 157 6.14 -30.03 -20.62
CA SER A 157 7.38 -30.50 -21.25
C SER A 157 7.93 -31.77 -20.61
N ASN A 158 7.79 -31.93 -19.30
CA ASN A 158 8.49 -32.98 -18.53
C ASN A 158 7.56 -34.12 -18.11
N TRP A 159 6.25 -33.85 -17.97
CA TRP A 159 5.26 -34.82 -17.52
C TRP A 159 4.13 -35.07 -18.53
N ASP A 160 4.25 -34.51 -19.74
CA ASP A 160 3.29 -34.65 -20.86
C ASP A 160 1.83 -34.36 -20.46
N VAL A 161 1.63 -33.43 -19.52
CA VAL A 161 0.30 -33.03 -19.09
C VAL A 161 -0.29 -32.05 -20.11
N ASP A 162 -1.47 -32.37 -20.64
CA ASP A 162 -2.20 -31.47 -21.53
C ASP A 162 -2.79 -30.27 -20.76
N VAL A 163 -1.92 -29.28 -20.53
CA VAL A 163 -2.25 -28.03 -19.83
C VAL A 163 -3.18 -27.12 -20.63
N LEU A 164 -3.20 -27.24 -21.96
CA LEU A 164 -4.03 -26.39 -22.83
C LEU A 164 -5.49 -26.85 -22.84
N ARG A 165 -5.73 -28.16 -22.70
CA ARG A 165 -7.08 -28.72 -22.52
C ARG A 165 -7.55 -28.76 -21.06
N LEU A 166 -6.85 -28.07 -20.15
CA LEU A 166 -7.17 -28.03 -18.73
C LEU A 166 -7.27 -29.44 -18.12
N ALA A 167 -6.31 -30.32 -18.41
CA ALA A 167 -6.23 -31.61 -17.74
C ALA A 167 -6.34 -31.42 -16.21
N LEU A 168 -7.10 -32.27 -15.54
CA LEU A 168 -7.46 -32.13 -14.13
C LEU A 168 -6.28 -31.72 -13.21
N PRO A 169 -5.05 -32.26 -13.38
CA PRO A 169 -3.91 -31.89 -12.54
C PRO A 169 -3.39 -30.46 -12.76
N SER A 170 -3.64 -29.86 -13.93
CA SER A 170 -3.22 -28.49 -14.27
C SER A 170 -4.20 -27.43 -13.75
N VAL A 171 -5.42 -27.83 -13.39
CA VAL A 171 -6.51 -26.91 -12.97
C VAL A 171 -6.10 -26.04 -11.77
N PRO A 172 -5.47 -26.56 -10.69
CA PRO A 172 -5.03 -25.73 -9.58
C PRO A 172 -3.99 -24.66 -9.97
N VAL A 173 -3.10 -24.99 -10.91
CA VAL A 173 -2.05 -24.07 -11.39
C VAL A 173 -2.67 -22.95 -12.23
N TRP A 174 -3.60 -23.30 -13.13
CA TRP A 174 -4.38 -22.32 -13.89
C TRP A 174 -5.24 -21.43 -13.00
N ALA A 175 -5.92 -22.01 -12.01
CA ALA A 175 -6.72 -21.27 -11.04
C ALA A 175 -5.87 -20.25 -10.29
N SER A 176 -4.67 -20.65 -9.84
CA SER A 176 -3.73 -19.75 -9.16
C SER A 176 -3.23 -18.64 -10.08
N LEU A 177 -2.87 -18.95 -11.33
CA LEU A 177 -2.44 -17.96 -12.32
C LEU A 177 -3.53 -16.90 -12.57
N VAL A 178 -4.75 -17.33 -12.90
CA VAL A 178 -5.88 -16.44 -13.21
C VAL A 178 -6.27 -15.61 -11.98
N LEU A 179 -6.34 -16.23 -10.81
CA LEU A 179 -6.69 -15.55 -9.57
C LEU A 179 -5.64 -14.50 -9.16
N THR A 180 -4.36 -14.83 -9.30
CA THR A 180 -3.24 -13.92 -9.03
C THR A 180 -3.25 -12.75 -10.01
N ALA A 181 -3.46 -13.00 -11.30
CA ALA A 181 -3.49 -11.97 -12.33
C ALA A 181 -4.68 -11.02 -12.16
N THR A 182 -5.88 -11.56 -11.93
CA THR A 182 -7.09 -10.76 -11.69
C THR A 182 -6.98 -9.94 -10.41
N THR A 183 -6.43 -10.52 -9.34
CA THR A 183 -6.19 -9.82 -8.07
C THR A 183 -5.20 -8.67 -8.25
N LEU A 184 -4.05 -8.93 -8.90
CA LEU A 184 -3.06 -7.90 -9.17
C LEU A 184 -3.67 -6.76 -10.02
N GLY A 185 -4.41 -7.09 -11.08
CA GLY A 185 -5.10 -6.10 -11.90
C GLY A 185 -6.11 -5.27 -11.11
N ALA A 186 -6.93 -5.91 -10.26
CA ALA A 186 -7.89 -5.22 -9.40
C ALA A 186 -7.20 -4.29 -8.40
N ILE A 187 -6.09 -4.73 -7.80
CA ILE A 187 -5.24 -3.93 -6.91
C ILE A 187 -4.64 -2.75 -7.66
N THR A 188 -4.08 -2.95 -8.85
CA THR A 188 -3.49 -1.86 -9.65
C THR A 188 -4.53 -0.80 -10.00
N VAL A 189 -5.75 -1.20 -10.34
CA VAL A 189 -6.87 -0.28 -10.60
C VAL A 189 -7.34 0.40 -9.30
N ALA A 190 -7.41 -0.31 -8.19
CA ALA A 190 -7.81 0.26 -6.90
C ALA A 190 -6.77 1.25 -6.37
N THR A 191 -5.49 0.97 -6.55
CA THR A 191 -4.37 1.81 -6.11
C THR A 191 -4.16 3.02 -7.02
N SER A 192 -4.36 2.90 -8.33
CA SER A 192 -4.30 4.06 -9.24
C SER A 192 -5.41 5.07 -8.95
N ARG A 193 -6.59 4.60 -8.50
CA ARG A 193 -7.69 5.45 -8.02
C ARG A 193 -7.44 6.08 -6.65
N GLN A 194 -6.44 5.61 -5.91
CA GLN A 194 -6.04 6.19 -4.63
C GLN A 194 -4.91 7.18 -4.91
N GLY A 195 -5.25 8.47 -5.05
CA GLY A 195 -4.29 9.59 -5.18
C GLY A 195 -3.20 9.58 -4.08
N PRO A 196 -2.17 10.45 -4.11
CA PRO A 196 -0.92 10.33 -3.33
C PRO A 196 -1.08 9.87 -1.86
N ALA A 197 -0.12 9.06 -1.40
CA ALA A 197 -0.16 8.38 -0.10
C ALA A 197 -0.41 9.34 1.04
N ALA A 198 -1.60 9.30 1.62
CA ALA A 198 -1.90 9.96 2.89
C ALA A 198 -0.71 9.83 3.86
N PRO A 199 -0.25 10.94 4.47
CA PRO A 199 0.90 10.89 5.36
C PRO A 199 0.60 9.94 6.52
N ASP A 200 1.57 9.10 6.91
CA ASP A 200 1.40 7.98 7.86
C ASP A 200 0.78 8.37 9.22
N HIS A 201 0.83 9.65 9.57
CA HIS A 201 0.30 10.21 10.83
C HIS A 201 -1.17 10.63 10.75
N PHE A 202 -1.78 10.54 9.57
CA PHE A 202 -3.14 10.98 9.32
C PHE A 202 -3.93 9.89 8.58
N ARG A 203 -5.13 9.62 9.08
CA ARG A 203 -6.04 8.65 8.47
C ARG A 203 -7.31 9.34 8.02
N ARG A 204 -7.81 8.98 6.84
CA ARG A 204 -9.16 9.38 6.39
C ARG A 204 -10.22 8.84 7.36
N SER A 205 -11.06 9.71 7.90
CA SER A 205 -12.15 9.37 8.82
C SER A 205 -13.56 9.56 8.24
N GLY A 206 -13.69 10.12 7.03
CA GLY A 206 -14.98 10.34 6.39
C GLY A 206 -14.88 11.22 5.15
N ASP A 207 -16.04 11.66 4.66
CA ASP A 207 -16.14 12.68 3.62
C ASP A 207 -15.89 14.07 4.22
N PRO A 208 -15.18 14.95 3.50
CA PRO A 208 -14.88 16.30 3.98
C PRO A 208 -16.13 17.19 4.01
N ASP A 209 -16.41 17.80 5.16
CA ASP A 209 -17.36 18.88 5.34
C ASP A 209 -16.60 20.21 5.48
N LEU A 210 -16.37 20.86 4.33
CA LEU A 210 -15.61 22.11 4.25
C LEU A 210 -16.32 23.28 4.94
N VAL A 211 -17.66 23.28 4.98
CA VAL A 211 -18.43 24.33 5.65
C VAL A 211 -18.20 24.23 7.15
N ARG A 212 -18.32 23.03 7.70
CA ARG A 212 -18.06 22.78 9.12
C ARG A 212 -16.60 23.05 9.50
N ALA A 213 -15.64 22.70 8.64
CA ALA A 213 -14.24 23.01 8.88
C ALA A 213 -13.99 24.52 8.98
N ARG A 214 -14.56 25.32 8.06
CA ARG A 214 -14.47 26.79 8.09
C ARG A 214 -15.12 27.37 9.34
N GLU A 215 -16.29 26.87 9.75
CA GLU A 215 -16.93 27.32 10.99
C GLU A 215 -16.08 27.05 12.23
N LEU A 216 -15.46 25.86 12.31
CA LEU A 216 -14.59 25.50 13.43
C LEU A 216 -13.33 26.36 13.46
N LEU A 217 -12.74 26.66 12.30
CA LEU A 217 -11.63 27.58 12.19
C LEU A 217 -12.03 29.01 12.59
N ALA A 218 -13.20 29.49 12.16
CA ALA A 218 -13.68 30.82 12.51
C ALA A 218 -13.92 31.02 14.02
N ARG A 219 -14.19 29.93 14.75
CA ARG A 219 -14.33 29.93 16.22
C ARG A 219 -13.00 30.01 16.96
N LEU A 220 -11.86 29.79 16.29
CA LEU A 220 -10.55 29.95 16.90
C LEU A 220 -10.28 31.42 17.23
N ALA A 221 -9.59 31.64 18.35
CA ALA A 221 -9.15 32.97 18.74
C ALA A 221 -8.35 33.62 17.58
N PRO A 222 -8.53 34.93 17.31
CA PRO A 222 -7.80 35.59 16.22
C PRO A 222 -6.28 35.37 16.28
N GLY A 223 -5.68 35.49 17.48
CA GLY A 223 -4.25 35.25 17.67
C GLY A 223 -3.80 33.81 17.38
N GLU A 224 -4.65 32.82 17.59
CA GLU A 224 -4.34 31.43 17.21
C GLU A 224 -4.38 31.24 15.70
N ARG A 225 -5.37 31.83 15.03
CA ARG A 225 -5.47 31.78 13.55
C ARG A 225 -4.26 32.45 12.91
N ASP A 226 -3.85 33.61 13.42
CA ASP A 226 -2.67 34.33 12.93
C ASP A 226 -1.39 33.51 13.17
N HIS A 227 -1.27 32.86 14.32
CA HIS A 227 -0.15 31.97 14.62
C HIS A 227 -0.08 30.80 13.63
N LEU A 228 -1.21 30.15 13.33
CA LEU A 228 -1.28 29.05 12.37
C LEU A 228 -0.95 29.51 10.95
N ALA A 229 -1.47 30.68 10.53
CA ALA A 229 -1.15 31.26 9.23
C ALA A 229 0.34 31.59 9.10
N GLN A 230 0.97 32.15 10.15
CA GLN A 230 2.41 32.40 10.18
C GLN A 230 3.24 31.10 10.19
N ALA A 231 2.80 30.06 10.91
CA ALA A 231 3.46 28.76 10.90
C ALA A 231 3.39 28.11 9.51
N ARG A 232 2.22 28.15 8.86
CA ARG A 232 2.00 27.70 7.49
C ARG A 232 2.87 28.47 6.49
N GLY A 233 2.91 29.80 6.56
CA GLY A 233 3.74 30.63 5.68
C GLY A 233 5.23 30.31 5.79
N ARG A 234 5.72 30.08 7.03
CA ARG A 234 7.11 29.64 7.25
C ARG A 234 7.38 28.26 6.63
N ALA A 235 6.47 27.30 6.81
CA ALA A 235 6.61 25.98 6.21
C ALA A 235 6.60 26.03 4.67
N ILE A 236 5.73 26.84 4.06
CA ILE A 236 5.69 27.07 2.61
C ILE A 236 7.03 27.64 2.11
N SER A 237 7.60 28.64 2.81
CA SER A 237 8.92 29.18 2.46
C SER A 237 9.99 28.10 2.54
N THR A 238 10.06 27.33 3.63
CA THR A 238 11.00 26.21 3.78
C THR A 238 10.87 25.20 2.64
N LEU A 239 9.66 24.78 2.29
CA LEU A 239 9.41 23.80 1.23
C LEU A 239 9.81 24.35 -0.15
N ARG A 240 9.58 25.64 -0.41
CA ARG A 240 10.05 26.33 -1.62
C ARG A 240 11.58 26.38 -1.67
N ASP A 241 12.23 26.78 -0.58
CA ASP A 241 13.68 26.89 -0.51
C ASP A 241 14.36 25.51 -0.66
N ARG A 242 13.67 24.43 -0.29
CA ARG A 242 14.06 23.03 -0.55
C ARG A 242 13.73 22.52 -1.96
N GLY A 243 13.14 23.34 -2.82
CA GLY A 243 12.76 22.99 -4.20
C GLY A 243 11.56 22.05 -4.31
N LEU A 244 10.78 21.87 -3.24
CA LEU A 244 9.58 21.02 -3.23
C LEU A 244 8.33 21.76 -3.72
N LEU A 245 8.34 23.09 -3.65
CA LEU A 245 7.33 23.97 -4.22
C LEU A 245 7.96 24.92 -5.22
N THR A 246 7.26 25.12 -6.34
CA THR A 246 7.56 26.24 -7.23
C THR A 246 7.10 27.56 -6.61
N LEU A 247 7.64 28.69 -7.09
CA LEU A 247 7.22 30.02 -6.63
C LEU A 247 5.70 30.23 -6.81
N GLU A 248 5.16 29.82 -7.96
CA GLU A 248 3.73 29.93 -8.27
C GLU A 248 2.88 29.12 -7.29
N GLN A 249 3.26 27.86 -7.01
CA GLN A 249 2.57 27.03 -6.03
C GLN A 249 2.66 27.61 -4.61
N ALA A 250 3.80 28.18 -4.23
CA ALA A 250 3.97 28.80 -2.92
C ALA A 250 3.04 30.02 -2.74
N VAL A 251 2.88 30.84 -3.78
CA VAL A 251 1.94 31.98 -3.79
C VAL A 251 0.50 31.48 -3.72
N GLN A 252 0.11 30.55 -4.61
CA GLN A 252 -1.23 29.97 -4.62
C GLN A 252 -1.61 29.36 -3.26
N LEU A 253 -0.69 28.63 -2.63
CA LEU A 253 -0.92 28.05 -1.30
C LEU A 253 -1.05 29.13 -0.23
N SER A 254 -0.21 30.16 -0.28
CA SER A 254 -0.24 31.25 0.71
C SER A 254 -1.56 32.04 0.67
N ASP A 255 -2.14 32.19 -0.52
CA ASP A 255 -3.40 32.92 -0.73
C ASP A 255 -4.63 32.11 -0.30
N LEU A 256 -4.54 30.77 -0.26
CA LEU A 256 -5.63 29.91 0.21
C LEU A 256 -5.86 30.05 1.71
N ALA A 257 -7.13 30.04 2.12
CA ALA A 257 -7.48 30.00 3.54
C ALA A 257 -7.03 28.66 4.18
N LEU A 258 -6.80 28.69 5.50
CA LEU A 258 -6.43 27.49 6.26
C LEU A 258 -7.48 26.38 6.04
N GLY A 259 -7.01 25.17 5.70
CA GLY A 259 -7.86 24.02 5.42
C GLY A 259 -8.34 23.91 3.97
N GLU A 260 -8.15 24.94 3.15
CA GLU A 260 -8.59 24.93 1.75
C GLU A 260 -7.56 24.30 0.80
N SER A 261 -6.30 24.14 1.20
CA SER A 261 -5.33 23.38 0.38
C SER A 261 -5.77 21.92 0.20
N MET A 262 -6.62 21.40 1.09
CA MET A 262 -7.23 20.08 1.01
C MET A 262 -8.23 19.95 -0.15
N SER A 263 -8.85 21.05 -0.59
CA SER A 263 -9.76 21.04 -1.74
C SER A 263 -9.02 20.77 -3.07
N LEU A 264 -7.71 21.04 -3.12
CA LEU A 264 -6.86 20.71 -4.27
C LEU A 264 -6.73 19.19 -4.45
N LEU A 265 -6.75 18.41 -3.36
CA LEU A 265 -6.77 16.94 -3.43
C LEU A 265 -8.08 16.43 -4.04
N ASP A 266 -9.20 17.06 -3.69
CA ASP A 266 -10.52 16.62 -4.15
C ASP A 266 -10.77 17.00 -5.62
N THR A 267 -10.22 18.15 -6.05
CA THR A 267 -10.29 18.61 -7.44
C THR A 267 -9.47 17.72 -8.37
N ARG A 268 -8.26 17.30 -7.98
CA ARG A 268 -7.47 16.30 -8.74
C ARG A 268 -8.21 14.96 -8.87
N ARG A 269 -8.99 14.59 -7.85
CA ARG A 269 -9.74 13.32 -7.82
C ARG A 269 -10.97 13.32 -8.72
N LYS A 270 -11.62 14.45 -8.92
CA LYS A 270 -12.75 14.57 -9.88
C LYS A 270 -12.30 14.59 -11.33
N ALA A 271 -11.04 14.94 -11.58
CA ALA A 271 -10.45 14.99 -12.92
C ALA A 271 -9.82 13.67 -13.38
N SER A 272 -9.71 12.67 -12.50
CA SER A 272 -9.14 11.33 -12.74
C SER A 272 -10.21 10.25 -12.77
#